data_AF-A0A6S7KHS5-F1
#
_entry.id   AF-A0A6S7KHS5-F1
#
_cell.length_a   1.000
_cell.length_b   1.000
_cell.length_c   1.000
_cell.angle_alpha   90.00
_cell.angle_beta   90.00
_cell.angle_gamma   90.00
#
_symmetry.space_group_name_H-M   'P 1'
#
loop_
_entity.id
_entity.type
_entity.pdbx_description
1 polymer ?
#
loop_
_entity_poly.entity_id
_entity_poly.type
_entity_poly.pdbx_seq_one_letter_code
_entity_poly.pdbx_strand_id
1 'polypeptide(L)'
;MDAPSFSGHGWEIDNNGHVHITWMTLPPAPDSVLDFVNCKCKTGCINNGCSCKKANLKCSELCNCSNCQNGANGDTDTIEDVDSDDTYNPVDSDSSVTEF
;
A
#
# COMPACT_ATOMS: atom_id res chain seq x y z
N MET A 1 32.54 -22.46 -28.44
CA MET A 1 31.72 -22.65 -27.23
C MET A 1 30.50 -21.77 -27.44
N ASP A 2 29.37 -22.37 -27.78
CA ASP A 2 28.12 -21.62 -27.99
C ASP A 2 27.44 -21.36 -26.64
N ALA A 3 26.82 -20.19 -26.50
CA ALA A 3 26.07 -19.85 -25.29
C ALA A 3 24.77 -20.68 -25.21
N PRO A 4 24.31 -21.04 -24.00
CA PRO A 4 23.05 -21.73 -23.82
C PRO A 4 21.85 -20.84 -24.23
N SER A 5 20.74 -21.49 -24.61
CA SER A 5 19.51 -20.80 -25.03
C SER A 5 18.88 -20.01 -23.87
N PHE A 6 18.35 -18.82 -24.20
CA PHE A 6 17.64 -17.96 -23.25
C PHE A 6 16.24 -18.49 -22.88
N SER A 7 15.64 -19.32 -23.74
CA SER A 7 14.25 -19.79 -23.56
C SER A 7 14.10 -20.61 -22.27
N GLY A 8 13.02 -20.35 -21.52
CA GLY A 8 12.71 -21.03 -20.25
C GLY A 8 13.54 -20.57 -19.05
N HIS A 9 14.39 -19.54 -19.19
CA HIS A 9 15.24 -19.02 -18.12
C HIS A 9 14.89 -17.57 -17.75
N GLY A 10 13.59 -17.24 -17.78
CA GLY A 10 13.10 -15.88 -17.50
C GLY A 10 13.17 -14.92 -18.70
N TRP A 11 13.36 -15.45 -19.90
CA TRP A 11 13.38 -14.70 -21.15
C TRP A 11 12.46 -15.33 -22.19
N GLU A 12 11.81 -14.49 -22.97
CA GLU A 12 10.94 -14.85 -24.09
C GLU A 12 11.47 -14.23 -25.38
N ILE A 13 11.37 -14.94 -26.50
CA ILE A 13 11.76 -14.45 -27.82
C ILE A 13 10.48 -14.20 -28.61
N ASP A 14 10.28 -12.98 -29.09
CA ASP A 14 9.11 -12.63 -29.90
C ASP A 14 9.23 -13.14 -31.34
N ASN A 15 8.14 -13.02 -32.11
CA ASN A 15 8.09 -13.47 -33.51
C ASN A 15 9.08 -12.74 -34.44
N ASN A 16 9.64 -11.61 -34.00
CA ASN A 16 10.64 -10.83 -34.72
C ASN A 16 12.08 -11.17 -34.27
N GLY A 17 12.24 -12.08 -33.31
CA GLY A 17 13.53 -12.49 -32.76
C GLY A 17 14.07 -11.59 -31.65
N HIS A 18 13.30 -10.64 -31.13
CA HIS A 18 13.73 -9.84 -29.98
C HIS A 18 13.54 -10.60 -28.68
N VAL A 19 14.48 -10.40 -27.75
CA VAL A 19 14.46 -11.03 -26.44
C VAL A 19 13.86 -10.05 -25.43
N HIS A 20 12.86 -10.51 -24.68
CA HIS A 20 12.18 -9.76 -23.63
C HIS A 20 12.29 -10.49 -22.30
N ILE A 21 12.31 -9.74 -21.20
CA ILE A 21 12.25 -10.32 -19.85
C ILE A 21 10.85 -10.86 -19.62
N THR A 22 10.75 -12.11 -19.18
CA THR A 22 9.50 -12.66 -18.68
C THR A 22 9.25 -12.11 -17.26
N TRP A 23 8.41 -11.09 -17.16
CA TRP A 23 8.05 -10.51 -15.87
C TRP A 23 7.11 -11.43 -15.08
N MET A 24 7.37 -11.56 -13.78
CA MET A 24 6.50 -12.31 -12.89
C MET A 24 5.40 -11.40 -12.33
N THR A 25 4.16 -11.88 -12.29
CA THR A 25 3.01 -11.17 -11.69
C THR A 25 2.86 -11.47 -10.20
N LEU A 26 3.51 -12.53 -9.71
CA LEU A 26 3.52 -12.89 -8.31
C LEU A 26 4.43 -11.94 -7.51
N PRO A 27 4.13 -11.71 -6.22
CA PRO A 27 5.00 -10.94 -5.36
C PRO A 27 6.39 -11.59 -5.23
N PRO A 28 7.45 -10.80 -4.93
CA PRO A 28 8.81 -11.31 -4.81
C PRO A 28 8.98 -12.42 -3.77
N ALA A 29 8.14 -12.44 -2.74
CA ALA A 29 8.06 -13.46 -1.72
C ALA A 29 6.62 -13.58 -1.19
N PRO A 30 6.21 -14.75 -0.66
CA PRO A 30 4.95 -14.88 0.07
C PRO A 30 4.94 -14.00 1.34
N ASP A 31 3.78 -13.49 1.72
CA ASP A 31 3.61 -12.65 2.93
C ASP A 31 4.11 -13.35 4.20
N SER A 32 3.86 -14.65 4.31
CA SER A 32 4.33 -15.47 5.44
C SER A 32 5.85 -15.44 5.61
N VAL A 33 6.62 -15.24 4.54
CA VAL A 33 8.08 -15.10 4.63
C VAL A 33 8.46 -13.68 5.05
N LEU A 34 7.71 -12.67 4.57
CA LEU A 34 7.92 -11.26 4.91
C LEU A 34 7.64 -10.98 6.40
N ASP A 35 6.71 -11.71 7.02
CA ASP A 35 6.40 -11.59 8.45
C ASP A 35 7.60 -11.85 9.35
N PHE A 36 8.56 -12.69 8.92
CA PHE A 36 9.77 -13.00 9.66
C PHE A 36 10.85 -11.90 9.57
N VAL A 37 10.68 -10.90 8.71
CA VAL A 37 11.61 -9.78 8.60
C VAL A 37 11.57 -8.98 9.90
N ASN A 38 12.73 -8.86 10.54
CA ASN A 38 12.87 -8.14 11.79
C ASN A 38 14.10 -7.22 11.80
N CYS A 39 14.06 -6.22 12.67
CA CYS A 39 15.19 -5.35 12.96
C CYS A 39 15.52 -5.35 14.45
N LYS A 40 16.69 -4.82 14.80
CA LYS A 40 17.16 -4.66 16.20
C LYS A 40 17.55 -3.21 16.50
N CYS A 41 16.86 -2.26 15.85
CA CYS A 41 17.23 -0.85 15.88
C CYS A 41 17.05 -0.24 17.27
N LYS A 42 18.01 0.58 17.71
CA LYS A 42 17.92 1.31 18.98
C LYS A 42 17.46 2.76 18.83
N THR A 43 17.31 3.21 17.58
CA THR A 43 17.09 4.61 17.19
C THR A 43 15.66 4.89 16.72
N GLY A 44 14.70 4.05 17.09
CA GLY A 44 13.27 4.28 16.81
C GLY A 44 12.80 4.04 15.37
N CYS A 45 13.62 3.45 14.50
CA CYS A 45 13.21 3.03 13.14
C CYS A 45 12.70 4.17 12.22
N ILE A 46 13.22 5.38 12.40
CA ILE A 46 12.73 6.58 11.70
C ILE A 46 13.28 6.70 10.28
N ASN A 47 14.54 6.30 10.09
CA ASN A 47 15.29 6.47 8.85
C ASN A 47 15.64 5.10 8.21
N ASN A 48 16.30 5.17 7.05
CA ASN A 48 16.72 3.99 6.29
C ASN A 48 17.86 3.17 6.95
N GLY A 49 18.27 3.52 8.18
CA GLY A 49 19.10 2.65 9.01
C GLY A 49 18.33 1.45 9.57
N CYS A 50 17.00 1.50 9.57
CA CYS A 50 16.15 0.33 9.84
C CYS A 50 16.01 -0.53 8.58
N SER A 51 16.34 -1.82 8.68
CA SER A 51 16.20 -2.78 7.58
C SER A 51 14.76 -2.92 7.09
N CYS A 52 13.78 -2.95 8.01
CA CYS A 52 12.36 -3.00 7.67
C CYS A 52 11.98 -1.76 6.84
N LYS A 53 12.27 -0.56 7.34
CA LYS A 53 11.95 0.69 6.64
C LYS A 53 12.65 0.81 5.29
N LYS A 54 13.93 0.40 5.22
CA LYS A 54 14.69 0.36 3.97
C LYS A 54 14.10 -0.60 2.94
N ALA A 55 13.53 -1.72 3.40
CA ALA A 55 12.81 -2.68 2.57
C ALA A 55 11.35 -2.27 2.31
N ASN A 56 10.94 -1.06 2.73
CA ASN A 56 9.58 -0.56 2.65
C ASN A 56 8.54 -1.43 3.40
N LEU A 57 8.97 -2.05 4.51
CA LEU A 57 8.16 -2.86 5.40
C LEU A 57 7.95 -2.14 6.75
N LYS A 58 6.76 -2.29 7.32
CA LYS A 58 6.51 -1.91 8.71
C LYS A 58 7.24 -2.88 9.64
N CYS A 59 7.67 -2.39 10.81
CA CYS A 59 8.18 -3.25 11.86
C CYS A 59 7.03 -4.09 12.42
N SER A 60 7.21 -5.41 12.42
CA SER A 60 6.34 -6.35 13.12
C SER A 60 6.74 -6.50 14.59
N GLU A 61 5.94 -7.25 15.35
CA GLU A 61 6.23 -7.61 16.75
C GLU A 61 7.51 -8.45 16.91
N LEU A 62 8.03 -9.04 15.82
CA LEU A 62 9.30 -9.77 15.84
C LEU A 62 10.52 -8.82 15.88
N CYS A 63 10.33 -7.53 15.64
CA CYS A 63 11.39 -6.54 15.74
C CYS A 63 11.79 -6.28 17.19
N ASN A 64 13.07 -6.48 17.51
CA ASN A 64 13.64 -6.16 18.81
C ASN A 64 14.15 -4.71 18.83
N CYS A 65 13.29 -3.76 18.45
CA CYS A 65 13.65 -2.35 18.34
C CYS A 65 13.11 -1.52 19.50
N SER A 66 13.81 -0.43 19.85
CA SER A 66 13.44 0.47 20.94
C SER A 66 12.76 1.73 20.41
N ASN A 67 11.66 2.15 21.05
CA ASN A 67 10.88 3.35 20.68
C ASN A 67 10.48 3.39 19.19
N CYS A 68 9.97 2.27 18.67
CA CYS A 68 9.69 2.10 17.24
C CYS A 68 8.61 3.06 16.73
N GLN A 69 8.94 3.84 15.71
CA GLN A 69 8.00 4.70 14.99
C GLN A 69 7.61 4.14 13.60
N ASN A 70 8.03 2.90 13.29
CA ASN A 70 7.73 2.22 12.04
C ASN A 70 6.76 1.03 12.22
N GLY A 71 6.04 0.97 13.34
CA GLY A 71 5.08 -0.11 13.61
C GLY A 71 3.81 -0.02 12.75
N ALA A 72 3.02 -1.10 12.74
CA ALA A 72 1.73 -1.18 12.05
C ALA A 72 0.61 -0.35 12.74
N ASN A 73 0.78 0.03 14.00
CA ASN A 73 -0.27 0.63 14.85
C ASN A 73 -0.51 2.14 14.61
N GLY A 74 -0.12 2.68 13.46
CA GLY A 74 -0.24 4.12 13.14
C GLY A 74 -1.37 4.49 12.19
N ASP A 75 -2.03 3.50 11.58
CA ASP A 75 -3.06 3.74 10.57
C ASP A 75 -4.44 3.50 11.21
N THR A 76 -4.87 4.42 12.08
CA THR A 76 -6.30 4.62 12.28
C THR A 76 -6.79 5.39 11.06
N ASP A 77 -7.33 4.70 10.08
CA ASP A 77 -8.18 5.31 9.05
C ASP A 77 -9.37 5.96 9.77
N THR A 78 -9.23 7.23 10.15
CA THR A 78 -10.36 8.05 10.58
C THR A 78 -11.17 8.34 9.33
N ILE A 79 -12.10 7.45 9.00
CA ILE A 79 -13.22 7.82 8.15
C ILE A 79 -14.02 8.84 8.96
N GLU A 80 -13.88 10.12 8.60
CA GLU A 80 -14.77 11.17 9.08
C GLU A 80 -16.12 10.94 8.40
N ASP A 81 -17.03 10.26 9.11
CA ASP A 81 -18.44 10.19 8.76
C ASP A 81 -19.02 11.62 8.89
N VAL A 82 -18.99 12.37 7.78
CA VAL A 82 -19.74 13.63 7.67
C VAL A 82 -21.21 13.28 7.49
N ASP A 83 -21.91 13.06 8.60
CA ASP A 83 -23.36 13.11 8.66
C ASP A 83 -23.78 14.58 8.58
N SER A 84 -24.10 15.04 7.37
CA SER A 84 -24.71 16.35 7.15
C SER A 84 -26.18 16.16 6.83
N ASP A 85 -26.97 15.89 7.87
CA ASP A 85 -28.40 16.17 7.86
C ASP A 85 -28.59 17.69 8.02
N ASP A 86 -28.91 18.37 6.93
CA ASP A 86 -29.59 19.66 6.99
C ASP A 86 -30.71 19.67 5.96
N THR A 87 -31.83 19.13 6.41
CA THR A 87 -33.15 19.31 5.80
C THR A 87 -33.69 20.72 6.06
N TYR A 88 -34.50 21.19 5.11
CA TYR A 88 -35.48 22.29 5.18
C TYR A 88 -35.06 23.63 4.55
N ASN A 89 -35.54 23.84 3.31
CA ASN A 89 -35.67 25.17 2.72
C ASN A 89 -37.15 25.39 2.32
N PRO A 90 -37.95 26.11 3.13
CA PRO A 90 -39.31 26.46 2.74
C PRO A 90 -39.23 27.59 1.71
N VAL A 91 -39.61 27.28 0.48
CA VAL A 91 -39.83 28.27 -0.57
C VAL A 91 -41.09 29.07 -0.23
N ASP A 92 -40.91 30.21 0.41
CA ASP A 92 -41.97 31.19 0.60
C ASP A 92 -42.21 31.90 -0.74
N SER A 93 -43.22 31.43 -1.48
CA SER A 93 -43.74 32.10 -2.67
C SER A 93 -45.11 32.68 -2.34
N ASP A 94 -45.08 33.96 -1.97
CA ASP A 94 -46.23 34.83 -1.87
C ASP A 94 -46.97 34.89 -3.22
N SER A 95 -48.23 34.42 -3.24
CA SER A 95 -49.24 34.97 -4.14
C SER A 95 -50.65 34.64 -3.62
N SER A 96 -51.20 35.61 -2.90
CA SER A 96 -52.59 36.11 -2.94
C SER A 96 -53.71 35.28 -3.62
N VAL A 97 -54.89 35.29 -2.96
CA VAL A 97 -56.24 35.64 -3.49
C VAL A 97 -57.41 34.71 -3.03
N THR A 98 -58.29 35.31 -2.21
CA THR A 98 -59.77 35.25 -2.02
C THR A 98 -60.54 34.10 -1.33
N GLU A 99 -61.39 34.55 -0.38
CA GLU A 99 -62.81 34.22 -0.07
C GLU A 99 -63.46 33.08 -0.88
N PHE A 100 -64.22 32.14 -0.29
CA PHE A 100 -65.39 32.29 0.58
C PHE A 100 -65.53 31.12 1.56
#